data_AF-A0A7X7WM35-F1
#
_entry.id   AF-A0A7X7WM35-F1
#
_cell.length_a   1.000
_cell.length_b   1.000
_cell.length_c   1.000
_cell.angle_alpha   90.00
_cell.angle_beta   90.00
_cell.angle_gamma   90.00
#
_symmetry.space_group_name_H-M   'P 1'
#
loop_
_entity.id
_entity.type
_entity.pdbx_description
1 polymer ?
#
loop_
_entity_poly.entity_id
_entity_poly.type
_entity_poly.pdbx_seq_one_letter_code
_entity_poly.pdbx_strand_id
1 'polypeptide(L)'
;MKNIYQEKQRWKFLLFLMAVAIGVGSLFYTNQLIRQLSAEEEKKVMLWAEATRKLASPEPDGTDFSFLLQVVQDNTTVPVILVDHKGEIVAWRNLDSLKVSRYGYLEKELAEMKTQHDPIVIEIGGGEKNYIYYKNSILLTRLTLYPFVQLGVITLFILVSYIAFSASRKAEQNKVWVGLTKETAHQLGTPTSSLLAWAEILRDRNAAPDI
;
A
#
# COMPACT_ATOMS: atom_id res chain seq x y z
N MET A 1 19.77 6.47 -41.85
CA MET A 1 18.63 5.66 -41.37
C MET A 1 18.59 5.74 -39.86
N LYS A 2 17.56 6.40 -39.29
CA LYS A 2 17.39 6.50 -37.84
C LYS A 2 17.00 5.13 -37.30
N ASN A 3 17.75 4.64 -36.30
CA ASN A 3 17.68 3.27 -35.83
C ASN A 3 16.37 3.02 -35.06
N ILE A 4 15.33 2.54 -35.77
CA ILE A 4 13.95 2.30 -35.27
C ILE A 4 13.95 1.43 -34.00
N TYR A 5 14.93 0.54 -33.86
CA TYR A 5 15.09 -0.31 -32.69
C TYR A 5 15.51 0.49 -31.44
N GLN A 6 16.40 1.47 -31.60
CA GLN A 6 16.83 2.35 -30.51
C GLN A 6 15.72 3.30 -30.06
N GLU A 7 14.89 3.81 -30.98
CA GLU A 7 13.74 4.66 -30.61
C GLU A 7 12.70 3.87 -29.81
N LYS A 8 12.39 2.60 -30.19
CA LYS A 8 11.49 1.73 -29.42
C LYS A 8 11.98 1.45 -27.99
N GLN A 9 13.29 1.39 -27.76
CA GLN A 9 13.85 1.13 -26.44
C GLN A 9 13.89 2.40 -25.55
N ARG A 10 14.14 3.58 -26.14
CA ARG A 10 14.14 4.86 -25.42
C ARG A 10 12.78 5.22 -24.82
N TRP A 11 11.69 5.02 -25.57
CA TRP A 11 10.33 5.30 -25.06
C TRP A 11 9.95 4.40 -23.89
N LYS A 12 10.31 3.11 -23.93
CA LYS A 12 10.10 2.19 -22.80
C LYS A 12 10.88 2.62 -21.56
N PHE A 13 12.12 3.05 -21.74
CA PHE A 13 12.95 3.55 -20.66
C PHE A 13 12.40 4.84 -20.05
N LEU A 14 11.91 5.77 -20.88
CA LEU A 14 11.29 7.02 -20.42
C LEU A 14 10.01 6.75 -19.61
N LEU A 15 9.14 5.86 -20.10
CA LEU A 15 7.93 5.46 -19.38
C LEU A 15 8.26 4.79 -18.04
N PHE A 16 9.30 3.94 -18.00
CA PHE A 16 9.76 3.33 -16.76
C PHE A 16 10.27 4.38 -15.76
N LEU A 17 11.12 5.31 -16.20
CA LEU A 17 11.60 6.41 -15.34
C LEU A 17 10.46 7.25 -14.80
N MET A 18 9.47 7.59 -15.63
CA MET A 18 8.29 8.33 -15.20
C MET A 18 7.48 7.57 -14.15
N ALA A 19 7.27 6.27 -14.34
CA ALA A 19 6.56 5.43 -13.36
C ALA A 19 7.32 5.36 -12.02
N VAL A 20 8.65 5.23 -12.06
CA VAL A 20 9.50 5.27 -10.86
C VAL A 20 9.42 6.63 -10.18
N ALA A 21 9.51 7.73 -10.95
CA ALA A 21 9.42 9.09 -10.41
C ALA A 21 8.06 9.34 -9.72
N ILE A 22 6.96 8.88 -10.32
CA ILE A 22 5.62 8.96 -9.72
C ILE A 22 5.56 8.15 -8.42
N GLY A 23 6.08 6.91 -8.43
CA GLY A 23 6.10 6.05 -7.24
C GLY A 23 6.90 6.67 -6.09
N VAL A 24 8.14 7.10 -6.36
CA VAL A 24 9.02 7.74 -5.37
C VAL A 24 8.43 9.06 -4.88
N GLY A 25 7.93 9.90 -5.80
CA GLY A 25 7.31 11.18 -5.45
C GLY A 25 6.07 11.00 -4.58
N SER A 26 5.22 10.01 -4.89
CA SER A 26 4.05 9.67 -4.08
C SER A 26 4.45 9.21 -2.68
N LEU A 27 5.43 8.30 -2.56
CA LEU A 27 5.89 7.82 -1.25
C LEU A 27 6.49 8.95 -0.41
N PHE A 28 7.28 9.82 -1.03
CA PHE A 28 7.87 10.98 -0.37
C PHE A 28 6.78 11.92 0.17
N TYR A 29 5.80 12.25 -0.67
CA TYR A 29 4.68 13.13 -0.30
C TYR A 29 3.84 12.53 0.84
N THR A 30 3.48 11.24 0.76
CA THR A 30 2.71 10.57 1.81
C THR A 30 3.48 10.51 3.12
N ASN A 31 4.79 10.20 3.10
CA ASN A 31 5.62 10.21 4.30
C ASN A 31 5.71 11.60 4.94
N GLN A 32 5.80 12.66 4.12
CA GLN A 32 5.78 14.02 4.61
C GLN A 32 4.43 14.35 5.28
N LEU A 33 3.32 13.97 4.66
CA LEU A 33 1.97 14.17 5.21
C LEU A 33 1.77 13.46 6.55
N ILE A 34 2.23 12.19 6.66
CA ILE A 34 2.17 11.42 7.90
C ILE A 34 2.93 12.14 9.02
N ARG A 35 4.14 12.65 8.72
CA ARG A 35 4.95 13.38 9.71
C ARG A 35 4.28 14.67 10.18
N GLN A 36 3.69 15.43 9.26
CA GLN A 36 2.96 16.66 9.59
C GLN A 36 1.75 16.35 10.47
N LEU A 37 0.98 15.33 10.11
CA LEU A 37 -0.19 14.90 10.87
C LEU A 37 0.19 14.40 12.27
N SER A 38 1.27 13.63 12.38
CA SER A 38 1.80 13.17 13.67
C SER A 38 2.17 14.34 14.60
N ALA A 39 2.87 15.35 14.07
CA ALA A 39 3.22 16.54 14.84
C ALA A 39 1.98 17.37 15.25
N GLU A 40 0.93 17.40 14.42
CA GLU A 40 -0.34 18.03 14.79
C GLU A 40 -1.12 17.25 15.85
N GLU A 41 -1.12 15.92 15.78
CA GLU A 41 -1.74 15.08 16.81
C GLU A 41 -1.05 15.26 18.16
N GLU A 42 0.28 15.31 18.19
CA GLU A 42 1.04 15.55 19.42
C GLU A 42 0.64 16.89 20.10
N LYS A 43 0.49 17.96 19.32
CA LYS A 43 0.00 19.25 19.83
C LYS A 43 -1.41 19.15 20.41
N LYS A 44 -2.30 18.40 19.78
CA LYS A 44 -3.68 18.18 20.28
C LYS A 44 -3.67 17.40 21.58
N VAL A 45 -2.81 16.39 21.73
CA VAL A 45 -2.65 15.63 22.97
C VAL A 45 -2.10 16.52 24.08
N MET A 46 -1.11 17.36 23.78
CA MET A 46 -0.56 18.31 24.75
C MET A 46 -1.62 19.29 25.25
N LEU A 47 -2.43 19.85 24.34
CA LEU A 47 -3.54 20.73 24.71
C LEU A 47 -4.59 20.00 25.56
N TRP A 48 -4.90 18.74 25.22
CA TRP A 48 -5.80 17.89 26.00
C TRP A 48 -5.26 17.62 27.40
N ALA A 49 -3.98 17.32 27.53
CA ALA A 49 -3.32 17.08 28.82
C ALA A 49 -3.30 18.35 29.68
N GLU A 50 -3.03 19.52 29.08
CA GLU A 50 -3.08 20.81 29.78
C GLU A 50 -4.50 21.14 30.26
N ALA A 51 -5.51 20.93 29.42
CA ALA A 51 -6.91 21.12 29.80
C ALA A 51 -7.31 20.19 30.94
N THR A 52 -6.89 18.92 30.88
CA THR A 52 -7.13 17.93 31.95
C THR A 52 -6.46 18.36 33.25
N ARG A 53 -5.22 18.87 33.21
CA ARG A 53 -4.51 19.39 34.38
C ARG A 53 -5.25 20.58 35.02
N LYS A 54 -5.70 21.54 34.20
CA LYS A 54 -6.45 22.73 34.67
C LYS A 54 -7.82 22.37 35.24
N LEU A 55 -8.50 21.37 34.69
CA LEU A 55 -9.76 20.87 35.26
C LEU A 55 -9.56 20.15 36.59
N ALA A 56 -8.45 19.45 36.76
CA ALA A 56 -8.14 18.69 37.97
C ALA A 56 -7.52 19.52 39.10
N SER A 57 -7.03 20.73 38.80
CA SER A 57 -6.43 21.65 39.77
C SER A 57 -7.32 22.89 39.94
N PRO A 58 -7.97 23.09 41.09
CA PRO A 58 -8.82 24.26 41.31
C PRO A 58 -7.96 25.53 41.40
N GLU A 59 -7.83 26.27 40.30
CA GLU A 59 -7.28 27.63 40.31
C GLU A 59 -8.38 28.64 40.73
N PRO A 60 -8.05 29.74 41.45
CA PRO A 60 -9.04 30.58 42.11
C PRO A 60 -9.84 31.51 41.18
N ASP A 61 -9.45 31.70 39.92
CA ASP A 61 -9.99 32.76 39.07
C ASP A 61 -10.41 32.29 37.66
N GLY A 62 -11.63 32.70 37.27
CA GLY A 62 -12.03 33.05 35.90
C GLY A 62 -11.84 32.03 34.76
N THR A 63 -11.42 30.80 35.06
CA THR A 63 -11.09 29.80 34.04
C THR A 63 -12.37 29.35 33.35
N ASP A 64 -12.43 29.46 32.02
CA ASP A 64 -13.57 28.97 31.24
C ASP A 64 -13.56 27.43 31.22
N PHE A 65 -14.18 26.85 32.25
CA PHE A 65 -14.40 25.42 32.39
C PHE A 65 -15.11 24.81 31.17
N SER A 66 -15.94 25.58 30.46
CA SER A 66 -16.65 25.10 29.29
C SER A 66 -15.70 24.86 28.12
N PHE A 67 -14.76 25.78 27.90
CA PHE A 67 -13.70 25.62 26.88
C PHE A 67 -12.78 24.43 27.21
N LEU A 68 -12.35 24.30 28.47
CA LEU A 68 -11.50 23.18 28.89
C LEU A 68 -12.21 21.83 28.74
N LEU A 69 -13.50 21.78 29.10
CA LEU A 69 -14.31 20.58 28.93
C LEU A 69 -14.50 20.24 27.45
N GLN A 70 -14.70 21.25 26.60
CA GLN A 70 -14.80 21.08 25.16
C GLN A 70 -13.50 20.50 24.57
N VAL A 71 -12.34 21.02 24.95
CA VAL A 71 -11.03 20.48 24.52
C VAL A 71 -10.86 19.01 24.94
N VAL A 72 -11.32 18.65 26.13
CA VAL A 72 -11.27 17.27 26.62
C VAL A 72 -12.27 16.37 25.88
N GLN A 73 -13.44 16.90 25.54
CA GLN A 73 -14.52 16.17 24.87
C GLN A 73 -14.24 15.94 23.38
N ASP A 74 -13.70 16.94 22.68
CA ASP A 74 -13.43 16.92 21.24
C ASP A 74 -12.29 15.96 20.86
N ASN A 75 -11.46 15.54 21.82
CA ASN A 75 -10.50 14.47 21.60
C ASN A 75 -11.20 13.09 21.54
N THR A 76 -11.55 12.70 20.31
CA THR A 76 -12.25 11.42 20.00
C THR A 76 -11.36 10.39 19.31
N THR A 77 -10.16 10.77 18.87
CA THR A 77 -9.34 9.95 17.97
C THR A 77 -8.05 9.44 18.59
N VAL A 78 -7.51 10.13 19.59
CA VAL A 78 -6.23 9.75 20.21
C VAL A 78 -6.49 8.89 21.45
N PRO A 79 -6.01 7.63 21.48
CA PRO A 79 -6.14 6.78 22.65
C PRO A 79 -5.23 7.28 23.77
N VAL A 80 -5.82 7.47 24.96
CA VAL A 80 -5.11 7.98 26.14
C VAL A 80 -5.44 7.14 27.37
N ILE A 81 -4.45 6.93 28.24
CA ILE A 81 -4.57 6.28 29.54
C ILE A 81 -3.97 7.21 30.60
N LEU A 82 -4.75 7.53 31.62
CA LEU A 82 -4.32 8.27 32.80
C LEU A 82 -3.90 7.28 33.88
N VAL A 83 -2.69 7.46 34.41
CA VAL A 83 -2.09 6.64 35.45
C VAL A 83 -1.74 7.52 36.65
N ASP A 84 -2.00 7.03 37.86
CA ASP A 84 -1.65 7.74 39.09
C ASP A 84 -0.15 7.63 39.45
N HIS A 85 0.25 8.21 40.57
CA HIS A 85 1.61 8.13 41.10
C HIS A 85 2.04 6.70 41.49
N LYS A 86 1.09 5.79 41.75
CA LYS A 86 1.33 4.38 42.11
C LYS A 86 1.46 3.47 40.90
N GLY A 87 1.15 3.97 39.71
CA GLY A 87 1.16 3.19 38.49
C GLY A 87 -0.19 2.52 38.17
N GLU A 88 -1.26 2.87 38.89
CA GLU A 88 -2.61 2.34 38.67
C GLU A 88 -3.35 3.17 37.61
N ILE A 89 -4.13 2.49 36.76
CA ILE A 89 -4.92 3.14 35.71
C ILE A 89 -6.14 3.80 36.33
N VAL A 90 -6.20 5.13 36.25
CA VAL A 90 -7.29 5.95 36.79
C VAL A 90 -8.41 6.12 35.79
N ALA A 91 -8.07 6.35 34.53
CA ALA A 91 -9.04 6.60 33.46
C ALA A 91 -8.45 6.26 32.08
N TRP A 92 -9.32 6.01 31.11
CA TRP A 92 -8.93 5.78 29.73
C TRP A 92 -9.94 6.40 28.76
N ARG A 93 -9.50 6.72 27.55
CA ARG A 93 -10.37 7.28 26.50
C ARG A 93 -9.92 6.82 25.11
N ASN A 94 -10.88 6.74 24.18
CA ASN A 94 -10.67 6.33 22.79
C ASN A 94 -10.00 4.95 22.63
N LEU A 95 -10.25 4.06 23.60
CA LEU A 95 -9.96 2.63 23.53
C LEU A 95 -11.23 1.84 23.24
N ASP A 96 -11.06 0.68 22.61
CA ASP A 96 -12.15 -0.21 22.22
C ASP A 96 -12.87 -0.78 23.46
N SER A 97 -14.09 -0.30 23.71
CA SER A 97 -14.89 -0.64 24.89
C SER A 97 -15.18 -2.14 25.02
N LEU A 98 -15.22 -2.88 23.90
CA LEU A 98 -15.42 -4.32 23.91
C LEU A 98 -14.18 -5.08 24.37
N LYS A 99 -12.99 -4.50 24.15
CA LYS A 99 -11.71 -5.11 24.53
C LYS A 99 -11.27 -4.73 25.93
N VAL A 100 -11.70 -3.57 26.44
CA VAL A 100 -11.37 -3.11 27.80
C VAL A 100 -11.85 -4.09 28.88
N SER A 101 -12.98 -4.78 28.66
CA SER A 101 -13.49 -5.81 29.59
C SER A 101 -12.63 -7.08 29.63
N ARG A 102 -11.65 -7.23 28.74
CA ARG A 102 -10.74 -8.38 28.71
C ARG A 102 -9.59 -8.15 29.69
N TYR A 103 -9.40 -9.10 30.60
CA TYR A 103 -8.27 -9.09 31.53
C TYR A 103 -6.92 -8.90 30.79
N GLY A 104 -6.11 -7.95 31.24
CA GLY A 104 -4.78 -7.66 30.68
C GLY A 104 -4.76 -6.74 29.45
N TYR A 105 -5.91 -6.31 28.92
CA TYR A 105 -5.93 -5.44 27.73
C TYR A 105 -5.40 -4.05 28.02
N LEU A 106 -5.87 -3.40 29.09
CA LEU A 106 -5.45 -2.04 29.46
C LEU A 106 -3.97 -1.98 29.82
N GLU A 107 -3.45 -3.00 30.50
CA GLU A 107 -2.05 -3.13 30.87
C GLU A 107 -1.17 -3.31 29.64
N LYS A 108 -1.62 -4.12 28.67
CA LYS A 108 -0.93 -4.30 27.39
C LYS A 108 -0.92 -3.00 26.59
N GLU A 109 -2.06 -2.32 26.50
CA GLU A 109 -2.17 -1.03 25.82
C GLU A 109 -1.29 0.03 26.47
N LEU A 110 -1.23 0.08 27.80
CA LEU A 110 -0.32 0.95 28.55
C LEU A 110 1.15 0.62 28.26
N ALA A 111 1.51 -0.66 28.21
CA ALA A 111 2.86 -1.07 27.84
C ALA A 111 3.22 -0.66 26.40
N GLU A 112 2.29 -0.82 25.46
CA GLU A 112 2.48 -0.35 24.07
C GLU A 112 2.64 1.19 24.03
N MET A 113 1.81 1.95 24.74
CA MET A 113 1.92 3.42 24.81
C MET A 113 3.26 3.87 25.38
N LYS A 114 3.74 3.22 26.46
CA LYS A 114 5.05 3.49 27.08
C LYS A 114 6.23 3.32 26.11
N THR A 115 6.10 2.46 25.11
CA THR A 115 7.17 2.25 24.11
C THR A 115 7.14 3.26 22.96
N GLN A 116 6.02 3.96 22.75
CA GLN A 116 5.85 4.88 21.63
C GLN A 116 6.21 6.31 21.98
N HIS A 117 5.78 6.80 23.15
CA HIS A 117 5.98 8.19 23.55
C HIS A 117 6.27 8.30 25.06
N ASP A 118 6.99 9.35 25.43
CA ASP A 118 7.18 9.73 26.82
C ASP A 118 5.84 10.19 27.43
N PRO A 119 5.56 9.85 28.69
CA PRO A 119 4.32 10.27 29.34
C PRO A 119 4.28 11.78 29.55
N ILE A 120 3.09 12.35 29.42
CA ILE A 120 2.85 13.73 29.82
C ILE A 120 2.58 13.74 31.32
N VAL A 121 3.45 14.40 32.07
CA VAL A 121 3.33 14.52 33.52
C VAL A 121 2.40 15.68 33.86
N ILE A 122 1.37 15.39 34.66
CA ILE A 122 0.47 16.41 35.21
C ILE A 122 0.53 16.35 36.74
N GLU A 123 0.68 17.50 37.38
CA GLU A 123 0.53 17.62 38.83
C GLU A 123 -0.93 17.92 39.13
N ILE A 124 -1.56 17.04 39.91
CA ILE A 124 -2.92 17.23 40.41
C ILE A 124 -2.78 17.56 41.89
N GLY A 125 -3.52 18.57 42.37
CA GLY A 125 -3.32 19.24 43.66
C GLY A 125 -2.86 18.36 44.82
N GLY A 126 -1.98 18.90 45.67
CA GLY A 126 -1.35 18.16 46.78
C GLY A 126 0.06 17.65 46.50
N GLY A 127 0.61 17.93 45.31
CA GLY A 127 2.00 17.60 44.94
C GLY A 127 2.19 16.19 44.36
N GLU A 128 1.10 15.45 44.14
CA GLU A 128 1.14 14.15 43.48
C GLU A 128 1.17 14.29 41.95
N LYS A 129 2.01 13.46 41.31
CA LYS A 129 2.21 13.44 39.86
C LYS A 129 1.42 12.30 39.25
N ASN A 130 0.59 12.63 38.27
CA ASN A 130 -0.07 11.66 37.40
C ASN A 130 0.55 11.69 36.01
N TYR A 131 0.43 10.58 35.30
CA TYR A 131 1.05 10.34 34.01
C TYR A 131 -0.02 10.04 32.97
N ILE A 132 -0.02 10.82 31.89
CA ILE A 132 -0.86 10.56 30.72
C ILE A 132 -0.01 9.85 29.68
N TYR A 133 -0.39 8.62 29.37
CA TYR A 133 0.17 7.84 28.27
C TYR A 133 -0.75 7.92 27.07
N TYR A 134 -0.15 8.01 25.89
CA TYR A 134 -0.90 8.12 24.64
C TYR A 134 -0.16 7.38 23.51
N LYS A 135 -0.93 6.99 22.49
CA LYS A 135 -0.38 6.46 21.24
C LYS A 135 -0.94 7.22 20.05
N ASN A 136 -0.32 7.03 18.89
CA ASN A 136 -0.80 7.60 17.63
C ASN A 136 -2.28 7.25 17.39
N SER A 137 -3.02 8.15 16.74
CA SER A 137 -4.42 7.87 16.45
C SER A 137 -4.56 6.63 15.55
N ILE A 138 -5.75 6.01 15.60
CA ILE A 138 -6.09 4.89 14.73
C ILE A 138 -5.95 5.30 13.25
N LEU A 139 -6.29 6.55 12.93
CA LEU A 139 -6.20 7.08 11.58
C LEU A 139 -4.74 7.22 11.14
N LEU A 140 -3.89 7.84 11.96
CA LEU A 140 -2.46 8.01 11.68
C LEU A 140 -1.74 6.67 11.51
N THR A 141 -2.10 5.69 12.35
CA THR A 141 -1.58 4.32 12.25
C THR A 141 -1.97 3.67 10.91
N ARG A 142 -3.24 3.78 10.51
CA ARG A 142 -3.71 3.27 9.20
C ARG A 142 -3.06 4.00 8.03
N LEU A 143 -2.86 5.31 8.15
CA LEU A 143 -2.21 6.13 7.12
C LEU A 143 -0.74 5.75 6.94
N THR A 144 -0.07 5.33 8.00
CA THR A 144 1.31 4.82 7.95
C THR A 144 1.42 3.48 7.20
N LEU A 145 0.36 2.67 7.18
CA LEU A 145 0.32 1.42 6.42
C LEU A 145 -0.01 1.63 4.93
N TYR A 146 -0.69 2.73 4.59
CA TYR A 146 -1.17 3.03 3.23
C TYR A 146 -0.08 2.92 2.14
N PRO A 147 1.15 3.45 2.32
CA PRO A 147 2.24 3.30 1.35
C PRO A 147 2.53 1.85 0.96
N PHE A 148 2.47 0.91 1.92
CA PHE A 148 2.73 -0.51 1.67
C PHE A 148 1.59 -1.16 0.88
N VAL A 149 0.34 -0.80 1.20
CA VAL A 149 -0.83 -1.26 0.43
C VAL A 149 -0.74 -0.75 -1.01
N GLN A 150 -0.38 0.53 -1.20
CA GLN A 150 -0.18 1.12 -2.53
C GLN A 150 0.88 0.37 -3.34
N LEU A 151 2.04 0.05 -2.74
CA LEU A 151 3.07 -0.77 -3.40
C LEU A 151 2.57 -2.16 -3.77
N GLY A 152 1.74 -2.78 -2.91
CA GLY A 152 1.08 -4.05 -3.21
C GLY A 152 0.19 -3.96 -4.45
N VAL A 153 -0.65 -2.92 -4.54
CA VAL A 153 -1.54 -2.69 -5.70
C VAL A 153 -0.73 -2.44 -6.97
N ILE A 154 0.31 -1.61 -6.91
CA ILE A 154 1.20 -1.35 -8.06
C ILE A 154 1.87 -2.65 -8.53
N THR A 155 2.38 -3.45 -7.61
CA THR A 155 3.03 -4.72 -7.91
C THR A 155 2.06 -5.70 -8.58
N LEU A 156 0.84 -5.81 -8.05
CA LEU A 156 -0.21 -6.63 -8.65
C LEU A 156 -0.54 -6.16 -10.07
N PHE A 157 -0.67 -4.86 -10.27
CA PHE A 157 -0.96 -4.28 -11.58
C PHE A 157 0.16 -4.55 -12.60
N ILE A 158 1.43 -4.43 -12.19
CA ILE A 158 2.60 -4.77 -13.02
C ILE A 158 2.58 -6.25 -13.40
N LEU A 159 2.27 -7.14 -12.44
CA LEU A 159 2.21 -8.58 -12.67
C LEU A 159 1.12 -8.95 -13.69
N VAL A 160 -0.10 -8.43 -13.50
CA VAL A 160 -1.21 -8.64 -14.43
C VAL A 160 -0.86 -8.11 -15.82
N SER A 161 -0.31 -6.90 -15.89
CA SER A 161 0.12 -6.27 -17.14
C SER A 161 1.20 -7.10 -17.86
N TYR A 162 2.16 -7.64 -17.12
CA TYR A 162 3.21 -8.51 -17.66
C TYR A 162 2.64 -9.79 -18.25
N ILE A 163 1.74 -10.47 -17.53
CA ILE A 163 1.08 -11.69 -18.01
C ILE A 163 0.29 -11.41 -19.29
N ALA A 164 -0.55 -10.37 -19.28
CA ALA A 164 -1.37 -10.00 -20.44
C ALA A 164 -0.51 -9.68 -21.68
N PHE A 165 0.55 -8.87 -21.50
CA PHE A 165 1.45 -8.50 -22.60
C PHE A 165 2.30 -9.69 -23.09
N SER A 166 2.69 -10.59 -22.18
CA SER A 166 3.38 -11.84 -22.53
C SER A 166 2.48 -12.75 -23.36
N ALA A 167 1.25 -12.98 -22.89
CA ALA A 167 0.25 -13.79 -23.58
C ALA A 167 -0.08 -13.21 -24.98
N SER A 168 -0.24 -11.90 -25.08
CA SER A 168 -0.50 -11.21 -26.36
C SER A 168 0.63 -11.42 -27.37
N ARG A 169 1.90 -11.22 -26.97
CA ARG A 169 3.06 -11.46 -27.85
C ARG A 169 3.20 -12.91 -28.26
N LYS A 170 2.90 -13.85 -27.37
CA LYS A 170 2.90 -15.29 -27.69
C LYS A 170 1.79 -15.62 -28.69
N ALA A 171 0.59 -15.04 -28.53
CA ALA A 171 -0.52 -15.24 -29.46
C ALA A 171 -0.21 -14.65 -30.86
N GLU A 172 0.44 -13.50 -30.93
CA GLU A 172 0.88 -12.89 -32.19
C GLU A 172 1.90 -13.80 -32.92
N GLN A 173 2.90 -14.31 -32.20
CA GLN A 173 3.87 -15.27 -32.76
C GLN A 173 3.19 -16.56 -33.23
N ASN A 174 2.27 -17.11 -32.43
CA ASN A 174 1.52 -18.32 -32.80
C ASN A 174 0.69 -18.10 -34.07
N LYS A 175 0.07 -16.93 -34.25
CA LYS A 175 -0.68 -16.60 -35.48
C LYS A 175 0.23 -16.55 -36.70
N VAL A 176 1.40 -15.93 -36.58
CA VAL A 176 2.41 -15.90 -37.66
C VAL A 176 2.88 -17.31 -38.00
N TRP A 177 3.12 -18.15 -36.99
CA TRP A 177 3.59 -19.52 -37.19
C TRP A 177 2.55 -20.42 -37.86
N VAL A 178 1.28 -20.31 -37.48
CA VAL A 178 0.17 -21.01 -38.15
C VAL A 178 0.03 -20.54 -39.60
N GLY A 179 0.13 -19.22 -39.85
CA GLY A 179 0.09 -18.65 -41.20
C GLY A 179 1.24 -19.17 -42.08
N LEU A 180 2.48 -19.15 -41.57
CA LEU A 180 3.65 -19.66 -42.26
C LEU A 180 3.53 -21.16 -42.57
N THR A 181 3.02 -21.94 -41.61
CA THR A 181 2.80 -23.38 -41.79
C THR A 181 1.78 -23.64 -42.89
N LYS A 182 0.67 -22.89 -42.92
CA LYS A 182 -0.36 -23.01 -43.96
C LYS A 182 0.19 -22.67 -45.35
N GLU A 183 0.95 -21.58 -45.45
CA GLU A 183 1.59 -21.15 -46.70
C GLU A 183 2.64 -22.16 -47.16
N THR A 184 3.47 -22.67 -46.25
CA THR A 184 4.51 -23.66 -46.55
C THR A 184 3.90 -25.00 -46.98
N ALA A 185 2.83 -25.46 -46.32
CA ALA A 185 2.10 -26.66 -46.73
C ALA A 185 1.52 -26.52 -48.14
N HIS A 186 0.98 -25.34 -48.46
CA HIS A 186 0.52 -25.03 -49.81
C HIS A 186 1.68 -25.04 -50.83
N GLN A 187 2.79 -24.37 -50.52
CA GLN A 187 3.97 -24.29 -51.37
C GLN A 187 4.66 -25.65 -51.60
N LEU A 188 4.66 -26.55 -50.61
CA LEU A 188 5.19 -27.91 -50.77
C LEU A 188 4.24 -28.85 -51.53
N GLY A 189 2.93 -28.57 -51.50
CA GLY A 189 1.91 -29.38 -52.19
C GLY A 189 2.01 -29.31 -53.72
N THR A 190 2.32 -28.13 -54.27
CA THR A 190 2.45 -27.92 -55.72
C THR A 190 3.58 -28.75 -56.37
N PRO A 191 4.85 -28.70 -55.89
CA PRO A 191 5.93 -29.49 -56.47
C PRO A 191 5.80 -30.99 -56.18
N THR A 192 5.25 -31.39 -55.03
CA THR A 192 4.99 -32.81 -54.76
C THR A 192 3.94 -33.39 -55.71
N SER A 193 2.88 -32.63 -56.01
CA SER A 193 1.87 -33.02 -56.99
C SER A 193 2.46 -33.13 -58.41
N SER A 194 3.35 -32.20 -58.80
CA SER A 194 4.00 -32.29 -60.12
C SER A 194 4.96 -33.48 -60.20
N LEU A 195 5.72 -33.78 -59.14
CA LEU A 195 6.57 -34.97 -59.08
C LEU A 195 5.76 -36.27 -59.14
N LEU A 196 4.62 -36.34 -58.44
CA LEU A 196 3.72 -37.49 -58.51
C LEU A 196 3.17 -37.69 -59.92
N ALA A 197 2.77 -36.61 -60.60
CA ALA A 197 2.31 -36.67 -61.99
C ALA A 197 3.38 -37.21 -62.94
N TRP A 198 4.63 -36.74 -62.80
CA TRP A 198 5.76 -37.29 -63.56
C TRP A 198 6.02 -38.76 -63.25
N ALA A 199 5.95 -39.16 -61.98
CA ALA A 199 6.12 -40.56 -61.57
C ALA A 199 5.02 -41.46 -62.15
N GLU A 200 3.77 -40.99 -62.22
CA GLU A 200 2.64 -41.72 -62.79
C GLU A 200 2.80 -41.91 -64.30
N ILE A 201 3.16 -40.85 -65.05
CA ILE A 201 3.41 -40.93 -66.50
C ILE A 201 4.53 -41.93 -66.82
N LEU A 202 5.60 -41.95 -66.01
CA LEU A 202 6.70 -42.91 -66.17
C LEU A 202 6.26 -44.35 -65.88
N ARG A 203 5.41 -44.55 -64.87
CA ARG A 203 4.84 -45.86 -64.55
C ARG A 203 3.97 -46.40 -65.68
N ASP A 204 3.10 -45.57 -66.25
CA ASP A 204 2.21 -45.95 -67.34
C ASP A 204 2.99 -46.26 -68.63
N ARG A 205 4.05 -45.51 -68.91
CA ARG A 205 4.95 -45.80 -70.06
C ARG A 205 5.70 -47.12 -69.90
N ASN A 206 6.12 -47.49 -68.70
CA ASN A 206 6.76 -48.78 -68.45
C ASN A 206 5.77 -49.96 -68.42
N ALA A 207 4.47 -49.69 -68.20
CA ALA A 207 3.43 -50.71 -68.16
C ALA A 207 2.81 -51.01 -69.54
N ALA A 208 3.04 -50.17 -70.54
CA ALA A 208 2.68 -50.43 -71.93
C ALA A 208 3.77 -51.31 -72.59
N PRO A 209 3.48 -52.56 -73.01
CA PRO A 209 4.45 -53.36 -73.73
C PRO A 209 4.64 -52.77 -75.13
N ASP A 210 5.90 -52.73 -75.59
CA ASP A 210 6.27 -52.32 -76.95
C ASP A 210 5.41 -53.08 -77.97
N ILE A 211 4.66 -52.31 -78.77
CA ILE A 211 4.06 -52.76 -80.03
C ILE A 211 4.77 -52.01 -81.15
#